data_AF-A0A368JJ88-F1
#
_entry.id   AF-A0A368JJ88-F1
#
_cell.length_a   1.000
_cell.length_b   1.000
_cell.length_c   1.000
_cell.angle_alpha   90.00
_cell.angle_beta   90.00
_cell.angle_gamma   90.00
#
_symmetry.space_group_name_H-M   'P 1'
#
loop_
_entity.id
_entity.type
_entity.pdbx_description
1 polymer ?
#
loop_
_entity_poly.entity_id
_entity_poly.type
_entity_poly.pdbx_seq_one_letter_code
_entity_poly.pdbx_strand_id
1 'polypeptide(L)' 'MAHNHHQEAAYHFGEAAKHHQKAQQLHESGDHEQEAHEAYQAYGHHNLADKHAQDAAEHHAEGHDKNHSDPID' A
#
# COMPACT_ATOMS: atom_id res chain seq x y z
N MET A 1 3.04 -12.67 15.89
CA MET A 1 4.03 -11.63 15.55
C MET A 1 3.23 -10.42 15.10
N ALA A 2 3.45 -9.24 15.66
CA ALA A 2 2.73 -8.04 15.20
C ALA A 2 3.25 -7.70 13.80
N HIS A 3 2.39 -7.80 12.80
CA HIS A 3 2.72 -7.40 11.44
C HIS A 3 2.94 -5.88 11.45
N ASN A 4 4.08 -5.40 10.96
CA ASN A 4 4.34 -3.97 10.86
C ASN A 4 3.65 -3.47 9.58
N HIS A 5 2.35 -3.20 9.69
CA HIS A 5 1.52 -2.78 8.57
C HIS A 5 2.07 -1.54 7.86
N HIS A 6 2.73 -0.61 8.56
CA HIS A 6 3.40 0.53 7.91
C HIS A 6 4.59 0.11 7.04
N GLN A 7 5.39 -0.84 7.49
CA GLN A 7 6.52 -1.35 6.72
C GLN A 7 6.06 -2.13 5.49
N GLU A 8 5.03 -2.97 5.63
CA GLU A 8 4.46 -3.73 4.52
C GLU A 8 3.77 -2.81 3.49
N ALA A 9 3.03 -1.80 3.96
CA ALA A 9 2.46 -0.75 3.09
C ALA A 9 3.57 -0.01 2.31
N ALA A 10 4.62 0.44 3.00
CA ALA A 10 5.73 1.15 2.37
C ALA A 10 6.46 0.29 1.32
N TYR A 11 6.68 -0.99 1.61
CA TYR A 11 7.26 -1.93 0.68
C TYR A 11 6.42 -2.03 -0.60
N HIS A 12 5.13 -2.29 -0.46
CA HIS A 12 4.24 -2.49 -1.61
C HIS A 12 4.01 -1.20 -2.40
N PHE A 13 3.91 -0.02 -1.76
CA PHE A 13 3.90 1.25 -2.50
C PHE A 13 5.20 1.48 -3.27
N GLY A 14 6.35 1.09 -2.70
CA GLY A 14 7.63 1.14 -3.38
C GLY A 14 7.69 0.26 -4.63
N GLU A 15 7.21 -0.98 -4.56
CA GLU A 15 7.12 -1.87 -5.72
C GLU A 15 6.12 -1.35 -6.76
N ALA A 16 4.95 -0.88 -6.34
CA ALA A 16 3.97 -0.28 -7.25
C ALA A 16 4.55 0.91 -8.02
N ALA A 17 5.31 1.79 -7.35
CA ALA A 17 5.99 2.90 -7.98
C ALA A 17 7.02 2.45 -9.03
N LYS A 18 7.81 1.41 -8.74
CA LYS A 18 8.78 0.85 -9.70
C LYS A 18 8.08 0.29 -10.95
N HIS A 19 7.00 -0.46 -10.77
CA HIS A 19 6.23 -1.00 -11.89
C HIS A 19 5.57 0.11 -12.73
N HIS A 20 5.03 1.16 -12.11
CA HIS A 20 4.51 2.31 -12.85
C HIS A 20 5.60 3.06 -13.63
N GLN A 21 6.78 3.25 -13.04
CA GLN A 21 7.93 3.85 -13.75
C GLN A 21 8.33 3.02 -14.96
N LYS A 22 8.36 1.69 -14.83
CA LYS A 22 8.68 0.79 -15.94
C LYS A 22 7.58 0.78 -17.01
N ALA A 23 6.31 0.77 -16.62
CA ALA A 23 5.19 0.89 -17.54
C ALA A 23 5.30 2.18 -18.38
N GLN A 24 5.65 3.31 -17.76
CA GLN A 24 5.90 4.56 -18.48
C GLN A 24 7.05 4.43 -19.50
N GLN A 25 8.16 3.80 -19.13
CA GLN A 25 9.28 3.58 -20.05
C GLN A 25 8.89 2.71 -21.25
N LEU A 26 8.05 1.68 -21.02
CA LEU A 26 7.55 0.79 -22.06
C LEU A 26 6.54 1.49 -22.98
N HIS A 27 5.72 2.38 -22.41
CA HIS A 27 4.84 3.26 -23.18
C HIS A 27 5.65 4.14 -24.15
N GLU A 28 6.72 4.77 -23.63
CA GLU A 28 7.61 5.64 -24.42
C GLU A 28 8.38 4.86 -25.50
N SER A 29 8.68 3.57 -25.28
CA SER A 29 9.32 2.71 -26.27
C SER A 29 8.35 2.05 -27.26
N GLY A 30 7.03 2.16 -27.03
CA GLY A 30 5.97 1.56 -27.85
C GLY A 30 5.70 0.08 -27.56
N ASP A 31 6.23 -0.48 -26.46
CA ASP A 31 5.96 -1.86 -26.04
C ASP A 31 4.71 -1.92 -25.14
N HIS A 32 3.55 -1.78 -25.78
CA HIS A 32 2.26 -1.67 -25.09
C HIS A 32 1.81 -2.95 -24.37
N GLU A 33 2.26 -4.13 -24.83
CA GLU A 33 1.91 -5.40 -24.18
C GLU A 33 2.60 -5.51 -22.81
N GLN A 34 3.90 -5.20 -22.76
CA GLN A 34 4.63 -5.16 -21.51
C GLN A 34 4.20 -3.98 -20.62
N GLU A 35 3.87 -2.82 -21.21
CA GLU A 35 3.30 -1.68 -20.48
C GLU A 35 2.07 -2.10 -19.66
N ALA A 36 1.10 -2.76 -20.30
CA ALA A 36 -0.12 -3.22 -19.64
C ALA A 36 0.19 -4.23 -18.52
N HIS A 37 1.16 -5.12 -18.75
CA HIS A 37 1.58 -6.10 -17.74
C HIS A 37 2.20 -5.44 -16.51
N GLU A 38 3.09 -4.47 -16.70
CA GLU A 38 3.72 -3.71 -15.60
C GLU A 38 2.68 -2.85 -14.86
N ALA A 39 1.75 -2.21 -15.58
CA ALA A 39 0.66 -1.47 -14.96
C ALA A 39 -0.25 -2.36 -14.10
N TYR A 40 -0.51 -3.60 -14.54
CA TYR A 40 -1.28 -4.57 -13.76
C TYR A 40 -0.56 -5.01 -12.48
N GLN A 41 0.75 -5.25 -12.56
CA GLN A 41 1.57 -5.56 -11.37
C GLN A 41 1.58 -4.38 -10.38
N ALA A 42 1.71 -3.15 -10.89
CA ALA A 42 1.64 -1.94 -10.07
C ALA A 42 0.32 -1.84 -9.31
N TYR A 43 -0.80 -2.09 -10.00
CA TYR A 43 -2.13 -2.11 -9.38
C TYR A 43 -2.26 -3.18 -8.30
N GLY A 44 -1.73 -4.39 -8.53
CA GLY A 44 -1.71 -5.46 -7.54
C GLY A 44 -0.97 -5.05 -6.26
N HIS A 45 0.21 -4.46 -6.40
CA HIS A 45 0.97 -3.94 -5.27
C HIS A 45 0.30 -2.76 -4.58
N HIS A 46 -0.31 -1.84 -5.32
CA HIS A 46 -1.07 -0.73 -4.75
C HIS A 46 -2.19 -1.22 -3.84
N ASN A 47 -2.96 -2.23 -4.26
CA ASN A 47 -4.06 -2.77 -3.45
C ASN A 47 -3.58 -3.43 -2.16
N LEU A 48 -2.43 -4.14 -2.21
CA LEU A 48 -1.82 -4.69 -1.01
C LEU A 48 -1.36 -3.59 -0.07
N ALA A 49 -0.71 -2.55 -0.61
CA ALA A 49 -0.24 -1.42 0.17
C ALA A 49 -1.40 -0.68 0.86
N ASP A 50 -2.48 -0.43 0.12
CA ASP A 50 -3.69 0.23 0.63
C ASP A 50 -4.35 -0.59 1.74
N LYS A 51 -4.43 -1.92 1.57
CA LYS A 51 -4.91 -2.81 2.63
C LYS A 51 -4.06 -2.71 3.90
N HIS A 52 -2.74 -2.77 3.79
CA HIS A 52 -1.89 -2.62 4.97
C HIS A 52 -2.01 -1.22 5.59
N ALA A 53 -2.16 -0.16 4.79
CA ALA A 53 -2.38 1.18 5.31
C ALA A 53 -3.71 1.31 6.07
N GLN A 54 -4.77 0.67 5.57
CA GLN A 54 -6.07 0.58 6.24
C GLN A 54 -5.96 -0.20 7.56
N ASP A 55 -5.38 -1.39 7.55
CA ASP A 55 -5.16 -2.20 8.76
C ASP A 55 -4.35 -1.42 9.81
N ALA A 56 -3.31 -0.68 9.39
CA ALA A 56 -2.53 0.17 10.28
C ALA A 56 -3.37 1.30 10.90
N ALA A 57 -4.22 1.95 10.10
CA ALA A 57 -5.10 3.02 10.54
C ALA A 57 -6.18 2.50 11.50
N GLU A 58 -6.78 1.34 11.22
CA GLU A 58 -7.75 0.68 12.08
C GLU A 58 -7.13 0.30 13.43
N HIS A 59 -5.93 -0.29 13.43
CA HIS A 59 -5.20 -0.58 14.67
C HIS A 59 -4.86 0.69 15.48
N HIS A 60 -4.57 1.81 14.81
CA HIS A 60 -4.36 3.11 15.46
C HIS A 60 -5.66 3.64 16.09
N ALA A 61 -6.80 3.47 15.42
CA ALA A 61 -8.11 3.90 15.91
C ALA A 61 -8.59 3.05 17.10
N GLU A 62 -8.42 1.72 17.06
CA GLU A 62 -8.77 0.82 18.17
C GLU A 62 -7.93 1.06 19.43
N GLY A 63 -6.70 1.55 19.28
CA GLY A 63 -5.85 1.98 20.39
C GLY A 63 -6.32 3.29 21.02
N HIS A 64 -6.91 4.18 20.24
CA HIS A 64 -7.43 5.47 20.72
C HIS A 64 -8.72 5.31 21.56
N ASP A 65 -9.64 4.43 21.15
CA ASP A 65 -10.89 4.19 21.90
C ASP A 65 -10.64 3.57 23.29
N LYS A 66 -9.59 2.77 23.45
CA LYS A 66 -9.24 2.13 24.73
C LYS A 66 -8.64 3.10 25.75
N ASN A 67 -8.16 4.27 25.33
CA ASN A 67 -7.59 5.29 26.23
C ASN A 67 -8.57 6.44 26.56
N HIS A 68 -9.82 6.38 26.09
CA HIS A 68 -10.85 7.38 26.40
C HIS A 68 -11.89 6.90 27.42
N SER A 69 -11.59 5.84 28.18
CA SER A 69 -12.38 5.41 29.34
C SER A 69 -11.66 5.75 30.65
N ASP A 70 -11.31 7.03 30.81
CA ASP A 70 -11.10 7.56 32.16
C ASP A 70 -12.48 7.63 32.83
N PRO A 71 -12.71 6.95 33.97
CA PRO A 71 -13.93 7.13 34.73
C PRO A 71 -13.94 8.58 35.23
N ILE A 72 -14.98 9.32 34.87
CA ILE A 72 -15.31 10.57 35.55
C ILE A 72 -15.73 10.16 36.97
N ASP A 73 -14.89 10.51 37.94
CA ASP A 73 -15.10 10.38 39.38
C ASP A 73 -16.43 11.03 39.83
#